data_AF-A0A351JZC4-F1
#
_entry.id   AF-A0A351JZC4-F1
#
_cell.length_a   1.000
_cell.length_b   1.000
_cell.length_c   1.000
_cell.angle_alpha   90.00
_cell.angle_beta   90.00
_cell.angle_gamma   90.00
#
_symmetry.space_group_name_H-M   'P 1'
#
loop_
_entity.id
_entity.type
_entity.pdbx_description
1 polymer ?
#
loop_
_entity_poly.entity_id
_entity_poly.type
_entity_poly.pdbx_seq_one_letter_code
_entity_poly.pdbx_strand_id
1 'polypeptide(L)'
;MNSNEIRDAFLRFFAEKGHTVSPSSSLVPHGDPTLLLTSAGVVQFMPYFMGEATPPSPRLVSCQKCFRATDIDSVGDAGHLTFFEMLGNFSVGDYFKKEAIAWAWEFVTERLHLPEERLWITIFLDDDEAFDHWLDIGVPGERIVRCGEEDNFWGPPGDSGPCGPCSEILYDFGEESGCGKPECGPACSCDRFSEIWNLVFTQYYQDERRNRTPLPRTNIDTGMGLERTAAIMQGKSSVYETDLFMPLIERISVMTGHRYDESETIKRAMRVVAEHGRAIAFLIADGVIPSNDGRGYVLRRVLRRAALFGKKLGFDAGVQNLEPLHLGEIARVAIEQMGWLYPELATSRDYIISMIDLEESKFDQTLNTGMGLLDEIMAQARENGLSMVPGEQVFRLYDTYGFPKEITAEIAAENGLSIDLEGFEREMERQRERARAAQKFGGDVSQSEESAVVVPYPPVHFVGYDKLSHESKIAVLLAGGQQVDTASRGQEIEVTLYETPFYGEMGGQVGDTGEVKGPQGKVVITSAIRQADDLVVHLGRVEEGTVSVGDSVDAKVDFQR
;
A
#
# COMPACT_ATOMS: atom_id res chain seq x y z
N MET A 1 -26.99 10.29 -7.46
CA MET A 1 -25.93 11.20 -6.96
C MET A 1 -24.60 10.70 -7.49
N ASN A 2 -23.70 11.60 -7.87
CA ASN A 2 -22.32 11.24 -8.22
C ASN A 2 -21.45 11.10 -6.96
N SER A 3 -20.21 10.61 -7.11
CA SER A 3 -19.31 10.37 -5.98
C SER A 3 -19.02 11.61 -5.13
N ASN A 4 -18.88 12.79 -5.77
CA ASN A 4 -18.63 14.05 -5.07
C ASN A 4 -19.82 14.52 -4.24
N GLU A 5 -21.03 14.37 -4.78
CA GLU A 5 -22.27 14.68 -4.07
C GLU A 5 -22.45 13.75 -2.86
N ILE A 6 -22.11 12.46 -2.98
CA ILE A 6 -22.19 11.49 -1.88
C ILE A 6 -21.21 11.87 -0.77
N ARG A 7 -19.95 12.17 -1.13
CA ARG A 7 -18.92 12.60 -0.18
C ARG A 7 -19.34 13.86 0.59
N ASP A 8 -19.78 14.88 -0.12
CA ASP A 8 -20.22 16.15 0.47
C ASP A 8 -21.48 15.97 1.34
N ALA A 9 -22.46 15.17 0.89
CA ALA A 9 -23.64 14.85 1.66
C ALA A 9 -23.30 14.14 2.97
N PHE A 10 -22.40 13.17 2.96
CA PHE A 10 -21.96 12.44 4.14
C PHE A 10 -21.26 13.35 5.16
N LEU A 11 -20.27 14.13 4.69
CA LEU A 11 -19.51 15.01 5.57
C LEU A 11 -20.40 16.10 6.18
N ARG A 12 -21.31 16.69 5.40
CA ARG A 12 -22.26 17.70 5.89
C ARG A 12 -23.27 17.11 6.86
N PHE A 13 -23.82 15.92 6.56
CA PHE A 13 -24.77 15.25 7.43
C PHE A 13 -24.21 15.04 8.83
N PHE A 14 -22.99 14.53 8.95
CA PHE A 14 -22.37 14.35 10.27
C PHE A 14 -21.89 15.67 10.88
N ALA A 15 -21.49 16.67 10.09
CA ALA A 15 -21.25 18.01 10.62
C ALA A 15 -22.52 18.60 11.27
N GLU A 16 -23.71 18.38 10.70
CA GLU A 16 -25.01 18.75 11.30
C GLU A 16 -25.29 18.00 12.62
N LYS A 17 -24.73 16.80 12.81
CA LYS A 17 -24.77 16.02 14.07
C LYS A 17 -23.66 16.40 15.07
N GLY A 18 -22.87 17.42 14.76
CA GLY A 18 -21.83 17.96 15.62
C GLY A 18 -20.46 17.29 15.47
N HIS A 19 -20.22 16.53 14.39
CA HIS A 19 -18.91 15.97 14.09
C HIS A 19 -17.98 17.04 13.50
N THR A 20 -16.72 16.97 13.87
CA THR A 20 -15.66 17.79 13.25
C THR A 20 -15.13 17.08 12.01
N VAL A 21 -15.22 17.74 10.86
CA VAL A 21 -14.67 17.23 9.59
C VAL A 21 -13.14 17.23 9.67
N SER A 22 -12.55 16.04 9.56
CA SER A 22 -11.11 15.83 9.53
C SER A 22 -10.66 15.51 8.10
N PRO A 23 -9.59 16.13 7.59
CA PRO A 23 -9.05 15.80 6.29
C PRO A 23 -8.51 14.36 6.28
N SER A 24 -8.46 13.73 5.10
CA SER A 24 -7.81 12.44 4.93
C SER A 24 -6.34 12.52 5.33
N SER A 25 -5.87 11.57 6.13
CA SER A 25 -4.45 11.30 6.32
C SER A 25 -3.83 10.61 5.10
N SER A 26 -2.49 10.53 5.10
CA SER A 26 -1.72 9.83 4.08
C SER A 26 -2.04 8.32 4.06
N LEU A 27 -1.87 7.68 2.89
CA LEU A 27 -1.82 6.22 2.78
C LEU A 27 -0.64 5.62 3.56
N VAL A 28 0.41 6.40 3.84
CA VAL A 28 1.52 5.99 4.69
C VAL A 28 1.20 6.40 6.14
N PRO A 29 0.90 5.44 7.03
CA PRO A 29 0.55 5.77 8.41
C PRO A 29 1.76 6.38 9.15
N HIS A 30 1.52 7.44 9.92
CA HIS A 30 2.54 8.06 10.77
C HIS A 30 2.53 7.39 12.15
N GLY A 31 3.71 7.05 12.66
CA GLY A 31 3.88 6.57 14.04
C GLY A 31 3.59 5.08 14.27
N ASP A 32 3.18 4.33 13.24
CA ASP A 32 2.98 2.87 13.31
C ASP A 32 3.90 2.16 12.29
N PRO A 33 4.99 1.50 12.75
CA PRO A 33 5.89 0.77 11.87
C PRO A 33 5.33 -0.61 11.45
N THR A 34 4.27 -1.10 12.09
CA THR A 34 3.68 -2.42 11.82
C THR A 34 2.66 -2.37 10.70
N LEU A 35 1.96 -1.23 10.54
CA LEU A 35 0.99 -1.02 9.48
C LEU A 35 1.67 -0.55 8.19
N LEU A 36 1.55 -1.36 7.13
CA LEU A 36 2.10 -1.01 5.82
C LEU A 36 1.35 0.17 5.19
N LEU A 37 0.03 0.14 5.11
CA LEU A 37 -0.75 1.20 4.48
C LEU A 37 -2.04 1.43 5.26
N THR A 38 -2.55 2.66 5.24
CA THR A 38 -3.83 3.02 5.84
C THR A 38 -4.95 2.23 5.16
N SER A 39 -5.53 1.25 5.85
CA SER A 39 -6.53 0.32 5.29
C SER A 39 -7.98 0.67 5.63
N ALA A 40 -8.18 1.58 6.60
CA ALA A 40 -9.48 2.00 7.11
C ALA A 40 -9.45 3.44 7.66
N GLY A 41 -10.63 4.05 7.76
CA GLY A 41 -10.81 5.41 8.29
C GLY A 41 -10.37 5.59 9.75
N VAL A 42 -10.49 4.54 10.58
CA VAL A 42 -10.14 4.60 12.00
C VAL A 42 -8.65 4.75 12.27
N VAL A 43 -7.78 4.35 11.32
CA VAL A 43 -6.31 4.34 11.50
C VAL A 43 -5.78 5.70 11.95
N GLN A 44 -6.27 6.78 11.35
CA GLN A 44 -5.83 8.15 11.71
C GLN A 44 -6.34 8.63 13.08
N PHE A 45 -7.30 7.91 13.68
CA PHE A 45 -7.90 8.24 14.97
C PHE A 45 -7.51 7.25 16.07
N MET A 46 -6.72 6.22 15.75
CA MET A 46 -6.27 5.21 16.71
C MET A 46 -5.63 5.78 17.97
N PRO A 47 -4.76 6.82 17.92
CA PRO A 47 -4.21 7.42 19.13
C PRO A 47 -5.28 7.97 20.09
N TYR A 48 -6.44 8.42 19.57
CA TYR A 48 -7.56 8.89 20.39
C TYR A 48 -8.35 7.72 20.97
N PHE A 49 -8.56 6.65 20.20
CA PHE A 49 -9.26 5.44 20.64
C PHE A 49 -8.47 4.71 21.74
N MET A 50 -7.14 4.77 21.65
CA MET A 50 -6.20 4.23 22.64
C MET A 50 -6.02 5.12 23.88
N GLY A 51 -6.50 6.37 23.84
CA GLY A 51 -6.30 7.35 24.90
C GLY A 51 -4.88 7.90 25.00
N GLU A 52 -4.05 7.67 23.99
CA GLU A 52 -2.67 8.17 23.87
C GLU A 52 -2.63 9.66 23.55
N ALA A 53 -3.65 10.15 22.86
CA ALA A 53 -3.83 11.56 22.52
C ALA A 53 -5.26 12.03 22.82
N THR A 54 -5.41 13.35 23.04
CA THR A 54 -6.73 13.96 23.19
C THR A 54 -7.29 14.33 21.81
N PRO A 55 -8.50 13.89 21.43
CA PRO A 55 -9.07 14.25 20.15
C PRO A 55 -9.46 15.74 20.11
N PRO A 56 -9.40 16.40 18.94
CA PRO A 56 -9.83 17.80 18.80
C PRO A 56 -11.34 17.98 19.05
N SER A 57 -12.10 16.91 18.88
CA SER A 57 -13.54 16.81 19.18
C SER A 57 -13.86 15.34 19.52
N PRO A 58 -14.78 15.07 20.45
CA PRO A 58 -15.22 13.69 20.73
C PRO A 58 -15.96 13.05 19.53
N ARG A 59 -16.39 13.85 18.56
CA ARG A 59 -17.07 13.42 17.33
C ARG A 59 -16.28 13.86 16.11
N LEU A 60 -15.90 12.91 15.25
CA LEU A 60 -15.04 13.14 14.09
C LEU A 60 -15.67 12.53 12.84
N VAL A 61 -15.56 13.16 11.69
CA VAL A 61 -16.01 12.59 10.41
C VAL A 61 -14.94 12.80 9.35
N SER A 62 -14.72 11.83 8.48
CA SER A 62 -13.75 11.95 7.38
C SER A 62 -14.15 11.15 6.15
N CYS A 63 -13.54 11.50 5.02
CA CYS A 63 -13.43 10.65 3.84
C CYS A 63 -11.94 10.29 3.72
N GLN A 64 -11.57 9.07 4.10
CA GLN A 64 -10.18 8.63 4.19
C GLN A 64 -9.79 7.85 2.93
N LYS A 65 -8.64 8.19 2.35
CA LYS A 65 -7.93 7.36 1.37
C LYS A 65 -7.53 6.03 2.03
N CYS A 66 -7.98 4.91 1.48
CA CYS A 66 -7.67 3.58 2.00
C CYS A 66 -6.97 2.73 0.94
N PHE A 67 -6.07 1.86 1.40
CA PHE A 67 -5.39 0.88 0.55
C PHE A 67 -5.41 -0.52 1.17
N ARG A 68 -5.84 -1.53 0.41
CA ARG A 68 -5.84 -2.95 0.79
C ARG A 68 -4.99 -3.80 -0.15
N ALA A 69 -3.79 -4.16 0.31
CA ALA A 69 -2.87 -4.99 -0.47
C ALA A 69 -3.33 -6.46 -0.61
N THR A 70 -4.24 -6.91 0.25
CA THR A 70 -4.84 -8.25 0.20
C THR A 70 -5.72 -8.44 -1.03
N ASP A 71 -6.27 -7.35 -1.56
CA ASP A 71 -7.31 -7.41 -2.60
C ASP A 71 -6.71 -7.29 -4.01
N ILE A 72 -5.38 -7.16 -4.12
CA ILE A 72 -4.66 -6.98 -5.40
C ILE A 72 -5.06 -8.03 -6.44
N ASP A 73 -5.23 -9.28 -6.04
CA ASP A 73 -5.53 -10.39 -6.97
C ASP A 73 -7.02 -10.43 -7.36
N SER A 74 -7.90 -9.94 -6.48
CA SER A 74 -9.36 -9.86 -6.70
C SER A 74 -9.73 -8.70 -7.64
N VAL A 75 -8.93 -7.62 -7.64
CA VAL A 75 -9.14 -6.49 -8.56
C VAL A 75 -9.25 -6.97 -10.00
N GLY A 76 -10.32 -6.53 -10.66
CA GLY A 76 -10.76 -6.97 -11.99
C GLY A 76 -12.16 -7.60 -12.00
N ASP A 77 -12.68 -8.02 -10.84
CA ASP A 77 -14.08 -8.38 -10.68
C ASP A 77 -15.01 -7.15 -10.62
N ALA A 78 -16.26 -7.31 -10.19
CA ALA A 78 -17.24 -6.23 -10.22
C ALA A 78 -17.05 -5.17 -9.10
N GLY A 79 -16.34 -5.48 -8.00
CA GLY A 79 -16.44 -4.71 -6.76
C GLY A 79 -15.19 -4.58 -5.88
N HIS A 80 -14.13 -5.36 -6.10
CA HIS A 80 -12.88 -5.23 -5.35
C HIS A 80 -11.99 -4.11 -5.89
N LEU A 81 -11.33 -3.41 -4.97
CA LEU A 81 -10.43 -2.29 -5.22
C LEU A 81 -9.21 -2.42 -4.30
N THR A 82 -8.01 -2.04 -4.77
CA THR A 82 -6.87 -1.86 -3.87
C THR A 82 -6.93 -0.51 -3.21
N PHE A 83 -7.18 0.55 -3.98
CA PHE A 83 -7.38 1.91 -3.49
C PHE A 83 -8.86 2.29 -3.53
N PHE A 84 -9.38 2.81 -2.43
CA PHE A 84 -10.76 3.26 -2.33
C PHE A 84 -10.92 4.36 -1.28
N GLU A 85 -12.06 5.05 -1.30
CA GLU A 85 -12.38 6.09 -0.32
C GLU A 85 -13.38 5.55 0.72
N MET A 86 -13.02 5.65 2.00
CA MET A 86 -13.87 5.24 3.11
C MET A 86 -14.47 6.46 3.82
N LEU A 87 -15.79 6.59 3.75
CA LEU A 87 -16.56 7.56 4.52
C LEU A 87 -16.79 7.01 5.93
N GLY A 88 -16.44 7.76 6.97
CA GLY A 88 -16.56 7.28 8.35
C GLY A 88 -16.96 8.37 9.33
N ASN A 89 -17.75 8.00 10.33
CA ASN A 89 -18.12 8.82 11.46
C ASN A 89 -17.68 8.14 12.76
N PHE A 90 -16.94 8.87 13.59
CA PHE A 90 -16.23 8.32 14.73
C PHE A 90 -16.68 9.00 16.03
N SER A 91 -16.82 8.19 17.08
CA SER A 91 -17.11 8.63 18.45
C SER A 91 -15.96 8.21 19.35
N VAL A 92 -15.41 9.14 20.12
CA VAL A 92 -14.39 8.85 21.14
C VAL A 92 -15.00 9.06 22.52
N GLY A 93 -15.60 8.01 23.09
CA GLY A 93 -16.21 8.05 24.42
C GLY A 93 -17.43 8.97 24.56
N ASP A 94 -18.22 9.15 23.49
CA ASP A 94 -19.42 10.01 23.48
C ASP A 94 -20.71 9.21 23.17
N TYR A 95 -21.17 9.19 21.91
CA TYR A 95 -22.31 8.38 21.50
C TYR A 95 -21.90 6.93 21.18
N PHE A 96 -22.87 6.01 21.19
CA PHE A 96 -22.61 4.58 20.94
C PHE A 96 -23.64 3.99 19.96
N LYS A 97 -24.04 2.72 20.15
CA LYS A 97 -24.87 1.95 19.20
C LYS A 97 -26.15 2.67 18.78
N LYS A 98 -26.92 3.19 19.74
CA LYS A 98 -28.22 3.83 19.49
C LYS A 98 -28.12 4.94 18.45
N GLU A 99 -27.25 5.92 18.68
CA GLU A 99 -27.08 7.05 17.76
C GLU A 99 -26.38 6.62 16.46
N ALA A 100 -25.40 5.71 16.54
CA ALA A 100 -24.70 5.20 15.35
C ALA A 100 -25.67 4.54 14.36
N ILE A 101 -26.54 3.65 14.85
CA ILE A 101 -27.56 2.96 14.07
C ILE A 101 -28.60 3.95 13.53
N ALA A 102 -29.11 4.85 14.39
CA ALA A 102 -30.12 5.81 13.98
C ALA A 102 -29.62 6.77 12.88
N TRP A 103 -28.39 7.29 13.00
CA TRP A 103 -27.82 8.19 12.00
C TRP A 103 -27.41 7.46 10.72
N ALA A 104 -26.93 6.22 10.82
CA ALA A 104 -26.64 5.42 9.63
C ALA A 104 -27.92 5.18 8.82
N TRP A 105 -29.01 4.79 9.49
CA TRP A 105 -30.31 4.60 8.86
C TRP A 105 -30.87 5.88 8.25
N GLU A 106 -30.88 6.99 9.02
CA GLU A 106 -31.32 8.31 8.56
C GLU A 106 -30.54 8.74 7.31
N PHE A 107 -29.23 8.52 7.26
CA PHE A 107 -28.45 8.87 6.09
C PHE A 107 -28.82 8.02 4.86
N VAL A 108 -28.94 6.69 4.99
CA VAL A 108 -29.24 5.83 3.83
C VAL A 108 -30.68 6.02 3.32
N THR A 109 -31.67 6.23 4.19
CA THR A 109 -33.08 6.35 3.79
C THR A 109 -33.50 7.80 3.51
N GLU A 110 -33.02 8.78 4.27
CA GLU A 110 -33.45 10.17 4.14
C GLU A 110 -32.50 11.06 3.35
N ARG A 111 -31.19 10.77 3.32
CA ARG A 111 -30.21 11.56 2.54
C ARG A 111 -29.92 10.91 1.19
N LEU A 112 -29.69 9.61 1.16
CA LEU A 112 -29.45 8.87 -0.09
C LEU A 112 -30.75 8.40 -0.75
N HIS A 113 -31.87 8.39 -0.02
CA HIS A 113 -33.15 7.91 -0.54
C HIS A 113 -33.09 6.48 -1.10
N LEU A 114 -32.27 5.62 -0.48
CA LEU A 114 -32.26 4.20 -0.81
C LEU A 114 -33.58 3.55 -0.38
N PRO A 115 -34.19 2.70 -1.22
CA PRO A 115 -35.44 2.03 -0.85
C PRO A 115 -35.23 1.10 0.33
N GLU A 116 -35.99 1.28 1.41
CA GLU A 116 -35.89 0.48 2.63
C GLU A 116 -36.08 -1.02 2.36
N GLU A 117 -36.93 -1.36 1.40
CA GLU A 117 -37.16 -2.75 0.97
C GLU A 117 -35.97 -3.39 0.23
N ARG A 118 -34.93 -2.62 -0.07
CA ARG A 118 -33.66 -3.11 -0.62
C ARG A 118 -32.55 -3.19 0.43
N LEU A 119 -32.81 -2.73 1.66
CA LEU A 119 -31.82 -2.73 2.73
C LEU A 119 -31.99 -3.95 3.64
N TRP A 120 -30.85 -4.51 4.03
CA TRP A 120 -30.71 -5.64 4.94
C TRP A 120 -29.64 -5.31 5.97
N ILE A 121 -29.79 -5.85 7.17
CA ILE A 121 -28.87 -5.62 8.28
C ILE A 121 -28.23 -6.93 8.70
N THR A 122 -26.93 -6.92 8.95
CA THR A 122 -26.26 -7.99 9.70
C THR A 122 -25.83 -7.47 11.07
N ILE A 123 -25.82 -8.36 12.07
CA ILE A 123 -25.35 -8.08 13.43
C ILE A 123 -24.59 -9.29 13.98
N PHE A 124 -23.74 -9.06 14.98
CA PHE A 124 -23.10 -10.13 15.72
C PHE A 124 -24.12 -11.02 16.46
N LEU A 125 -23.89 -12.34 16.45
CA LEU A 125 -24.80 -13.34 16.98
C LEU A 125 -25.35 -13.02 18.37
N ASP A 126 -24.50 -12.51 19.26
CA ASP A 126 -24.82 -12.26 20.67
C ASP A 126 -25.12 -10.77 20.98
N ASP A 127 -25.30 -9.91 19.96
CA ASP A 127 -25.55 -8.47 20.16
C ASP A 127 -27.05 -8.12 20.11
N ASP A 128 -27.77 -8.49 21.17
CA ASP A 128 -29.20 -8.18 21.33
C ASP A 128 -29.48 -6.67 21.39
N GLU A 129 -28.53 -5.88 21.90
CA GLU A 129 -28.65 -4.41 21.97
C GLU A 129 -28.71 -3.78 20.57
N ALA A 130 -27.85 -4.23 19.64
CA ALA A 130 -27.90 -3.77 18.26
C ALA A 130 -29.22 -4.21 17.58
N PHE A 131 -29.68 -5.43 17.82
CA PHE A 131 -30.95 -5.95 17.29
C PHE A 131 -32.14 -5.07 17.71
N ASP A 132 -32.26 -4.77 19.00
CA ASP A 132 -33.33 -3.95 19.55
C ASP A 132 -33.31 -2.52 18.98
N HIS A 133 -32.11 -1.92 18.84
CA HIS A 133 -31.98 -0.59 18.23
C HIS A 133 -32.41 -0.55 16.76
N TRP A 134 -32.09 -1.59 15.97
CA TRP A 134 -32.55 -1.69 14.58
C TRP A 134 -34.08 -1.87 14.48
N LEU A 135 -34.68 -2.67 15.38
CA LEU A 135 -36.13 -2.79 15.45
C LEU A 135 -36.81 -1.47 15.83
N ASP A 136 -36.27 -0.75 16.81
CA ASP A 136 -36.83 0.51 17.31
C ASP A 136 -36.91 1.60 16.24
N ILE A 137 -35.97 1.61 15.29
CA ILE A 137 -35.97 2.56 14.16
C ILE A 137 -36.80 2.10 12.97
N GLY A 138 -37.43 0.91 13.05
CA GLY A 138 -38.41 0.42 12.09
C GLY A 138 -37.91 -0.63 11.11
N VAL A 139 -36.69 -1.16 11.24
CA VAL A 139 -36.22 -2.26 10.38
C VAL A 139 -36.99 -3.53 10.74
N PRO A 140 -37.61 -4.24 9.78
CA PRO A 140 -38.31 -5.49 10.05
C PRO A 140 -37.34 -6.57 10.58
N GLY A 141 -37.75 -7.30 11.60
CA GLY A 141 -36.89 -8.32 12.24
C GLY A 141 -36.41 -9.42 11.28
N GLU A 142 -37.20 -9.76 10.26
CA GLU A 142 -36.81 -10.71 9.21
C GLU A 142 -35.69 -10.22 8.29
N ARG A 143 -35.35 -8.92 8.31
CA ARG A 143 -34.24 -8.31 7.57
C ARG A 143 -32.99 -8.07 8.41
N ILE A 144 -33.01 -8.48 9.67
CA ILE A 144 -31.87 -8.40 10.59
C ILE A 144 -31.30 -9.81 10.76
N VAL A 145 -30.17 -10.07 10.13
CA VAL A 145 -29.50 -11.37 10.11
C VAL A 145 -28.41 -11.40 11.19
N ARG A 146 -28.39 -12.47 11.99
CA ARG A 146 -27.34 -12.71 12.98
C ARG A 146 -26.23 -13.55 12.36
N CYS A 147 -25.00 -13.08 12.41
CA CYS A 147 -23.84 -13.78 11.88
C CYS A 147 -22.76 -14.02 12.94
N GLY A 148 -21.80 -14.88 12.60
CA GLY A 148 -20.74 -15.30 13.51
C GLY A 148 -19.63 -14.26 13.68
N GLU A 149 -18.57 -14.67 14.38
CA GLU A 149 -17.40 -13.83 14.63
C GLU A 149 -16.61 -13.51 13.36
N GLU A 150 -16.63 -14.41 12.36
CA GLU A 150 -15.94 -14.20 11.07
C GLU A 150 -16.57 -13.05 10.26
N ASP A 151 -17.87 -12.80 10.44
CA ASP A 151 -18.62 -11.80 9.66
C ASP A 151 -18.83 -10.49 10.45
N ASN A 152 -19.27 -10.60 11.72
CA ASN A 152 -19.75 -9.44 12.47
C ASN A 152 -18.95 -9.16 13.76
N PHE A 153 -17.66 -9.48 13.78
CA PHE A 153 -16.76 -9.07 14.85
C PHE A 153 -15.46 -8.48 14.30
N TRP A 154 -15.21 -7.21 14.60
CA TRP A 154 -14.03 -6.50 14.10
C TRP A 154 -12.89 -6.57 15.12
N GLY A 155 -11.76 -7.13 14.69
CA GLY A 155 -10.51 -7.17 15.46
C GLY A 155 -9.74 -5.85 15.43
N PRO A 156 -8.65 -5.71 16.22
CA PRO A 156 -7.83 -4.51 16.16
C PRO A 156 -7.08 -4.40 14.82
N PRO A 157 -6.73 -3.17 14.38
CA PRO A 157 -5.76 -2.99 13.30
C PRO A 157 -4.38 -3.41 13.80
N GLY A 158 -4.02 -4.69 13.61
CA GLY A 158 -2.76 -5.29 14.07
C GLY A 158 -2.97 -6.46 15.04
N ASP A 159 -1.93 -6.79 15.80
CA ASP A 159 -1.94 -7.96 16.70
C ASP A 159 -2.66 -7.69 18.04
N SER A 160 -2.84 -6.43 18.42
CA SER A 160 -3.55 -6.01 19.63
C SER A 160 -4.18 -4.62 19.47
N GLY A 161 -5.21 -4.32 20.26
CA GLY A 161 -5.87 -3.02 20.24
C GLY A 161 -7.38 -3.06 20.50
N PRO A 162 -8.10 -1.94 20.30
CA PRO A 162 -9.54 -1.83 20.45
C PRO A 162 -10.28 -2.68 19.41
N CYS A 163 -11.35 -3.37 19.83
CA CYS A 163 -12.14 -4.25 19.00
C CYS A 163 -13.61 -4.30 19.48
N GLY A 164 -14.49 -4.96 18.72
CA GLY A 164 -15.89 -5.10 19.11
C GLY A 164 -16.78 -5.78 18.06
N PRO A 165 -18.04 -6.10 18.44
CA PRO A 165 -19.04 -6.53 17.47
C PRO A 165 -19.31 -5.40 16.47
N CYS A 166 -19.77 -5.78 15.28
CA CYS A 166 -20.20 -4.81 14.28
C CYS A 166 -21.56 -5.15 13.70
N SER A 167 -22.12 -4.19 12.99
CA SER A 167 -23.38 -4.32 12.26
C SER A 167 -23.22 -3.69 10.89
N GLU A 168 -23.67 -4.38 9.85
CA GLU A 168 -23.53 -3.90 8.47
C GLU A 168 -24.89 -3.59 7.85
N ILE A 169 -24.91 -2.60 6.97
CA ILE A 169 -26.01 -2.30 6.07
C ILE A 169 -25.63 -2.86 4.69
N LEU A 170 -26.46 -3.75 4.17
CA LEU A 170 -26.31 -4.36 2.86
C LEU A 170 -27.43 -3.89 1.92
N TYR A 171 -27.09 -3.68 0.66
CA TYR A 171 -28.03 -3.40 -0.42
C TYR A 171 -28.27 -4.65 -1.27
N ASP A 172 -29.55 -4.99 -1.47
CA ASP A 172 -30.00 -6.13 -2.29
C ASP A 172 -30.24 -5.70 -3.75
N PHE A 173 -29.34 -6.08 -4.66
CA PHE A 173 -29.50 -5.82 -6.09
C PHE A 173 -30.69 -6.55 -6.71
N GLY A 174 -31.25 -7.56 -6.04
CA GLY A 174 -32.40 -8.33 -6.49
C GLY A 174 -32.06 -9.79 -6.78
N GLU A 175 -33.08 -10.64 -6.86
CA GLU A 175 -32.93 -12.08 -7.13
C GLU A 175 -32.23 -12.35 -8.46
N GLU A 176 -32.38 -11.46 -9.45
CA GLU A 176 -31.71 -11.50 -10.75
C GLU A 176 -30.18 -11.42 -10.66
N SER A 177 -29.66 -10.83 -9.59
CA SER A 177 -28.22 -10.75 -9.30
C SER A 177 -27.77 -11.88 -8.36
N GLY A 178 -28.69 -12.74 -7.91
CA GLY A 178 -28.40 -13.87 -7.03
C GLY A 178 -27.82 -15.09 -7.74
N CYS A 179 -27.17 -15.96 -6.97
CA CYS A 179 -26.64 -17.23 -7.48
C CYS A 179 -27.71 -18.32 -7.72
N GLY A 180 -29.00 -18.00 -7.51
CA GLY A 180 -30.13 -18.91 -7.68
C GLY A 180 -30.21 -20.06 -6.66
N LYS A 181 -29.29 -20.13 -5.68
CA LYS A 181 -29.32 -21.12 -4.61
C LYS A 181 -30.40 -20.76 -3.59
N PRO A 182 -31.08 -21.75 -2.96
CA PRO A 182 -32.08 -21.48 -1.92
C PRO A 182 -31.56 -20.65 -0.74
N GLU A 183 -30.26 -20.71 -0.49
CA GLU A 183 -29.57 -20.05 0.62
C GLU A 183 -28.97 -18.68 0.22
N CYS A 184 -29.34 -18.16 -0.96
CA CYS A 184 -28.92 -16.85 -1.43
C CYS A 184 -29.58 -15.75 -0.57
N GLY A 185 -28.81 -15.21 0.37
CA GLY A 185 -29.20 -14.15 1.30
C GLY A 185 -28.01 -13.26 1.67
N PRO A 186 -28.15 -12.37 2.68
CA PRO A 186 -27.11 -11.42 3.09
C PRO A 186 -25.75 -12.04 3.46
N ALA A 187 -25.75 -13.26 4.01
CA ALA A 187 -24.52 -13.99 4.34
C ALA A 187 -23.93 -14.80 3.16
N CYS A 188 -24.52 -14.68 1.96
CA CYS A 188 -24.05 -15.39 0.78
C CYS A 188 -22.93 -14.60 0.09
N SER A 189 -21.85 -15.28 -0.29
CA SER A 189 -20.72 -14.69 -1.02
C SER A 189 -21.00 -14.38 -2.50
N CYS A 190 -22.26 -14.29 -2.92
CA CYS A 190 -22.62 -13.87 -4.27
C CYS A 190 -22.87 -12.36 -4.33
N ASP A 191 -22.65 -11.75 -5.51
CA ASP A 191 -22.73 -10.30 -5.72
C ASP A 191 -24.13 -9.66 -5.60
N ARG A 192 -25.14 -10.41 -5.14
CA ARG A 192 -26.50 -9.89 -4.92
C ARG A 192 -26.56 -8.89 -3.77
N PHE A 193 -25.91 -9.20 -2.66
CA PHE A 193 -25.91 -8.36 -1.47
C PHE A 193 -24.57 -7.64 -1.40
N SER A 194 -24.61 -6.31 -1.43
CA SER A 194 -23.40 -5.49 -1.31
C SER A 194 -23.41 -4.73 0.00
N GLU A 195 -22.42 -5.01 0.83
CA GLU A 195 -22.13 -4.23 2.04
C GLU A 195 -21.75 -2.80 1.65
N ILE A 196 -22.59 -1.84 2.07
CA ILE A 196 -22.39 -0.41 1.81
C ILE A 196 -21.86 0.34 3.03
N TRP A 197 -22.13 -0.15 4.25
CA TRP A 197 -21.71 0.52 5.48
C TRP A 197 -21.53 -0.48 6.61
N ASN A 198 -20.38 -0.43 7.27
CA ASN A 198 -20.09 -1.19 8.48
C ASN A 198 -20.03 -0.27 9.71
N LEU A 199 -20.70 -0.65 10.79
CA LEU A 199 -20.78 0.05 12.07
C LEU A 199 -20.09 -0.82 13.15
N VAL A 200 -18.88 -0.46 13.55
CA VAL A 200 -18.10 -1.19 14.56
C VAL A 200 -18.31 -0.56 15.93
N PHE A 201 -18.75 -1.38 16.88
CA PHE A 201 -19.05 -0.98 18.25
C PHE A 201 -17.87 -1.31 19.16
N THR A 202 -16.82 -0.49 19.08
CA THR A 202 -15.57 -0.72 19.80
C THR A 202 -15.79 -0.63 21.32
N GLN A 203 -15.79 -1.77 21.99
CA GLN A 203 -16.09 -1.89 23.42
C GLN A 203 -15.14 -2.79 24.20
N TYR A 204 -14.21 -3.46 23.49
CA TYR A 204 -13.18 -4.30 24.09
C TYR A 204 -11.79 -3.87 23.65
N TYR A 205 -10.79 -4.21 24.45
CA TYR A 205 -9.39 -4.25 24.08
C TYR A 205 -8.97 -5.71 23.95
N GLN A 206 -8.39 -6.09 22.81
CA GLN A 206 -7.82 -7.40 22.54
C GLN A 206 -6.30 -7.38 22.71
N ASP A 207 -5.76 -8.28 23.53
CA ASP A 207 -4.31 -8.48 23.66
C ASP A 207 -3.75 -9.40 22.55
N GLU A 208 -2.41 -9.53 22.46
CA GLU A 208 -1.73 -10.41 21.49
C GLU A 208 -2.10 -11.90 21.64
N ARG A 209 -2.67 -12.30 22.78
CA ARG A 209 -3.16 -13.67 23.04
C ARG A 209 -4.65 -13.82 22.73
N ARG A 210 -5.27 -12.79 22.13
CA ARG A 210 -6.69 -12.69 21.80
C ARG A 210 -7.63 -12.66 23.02
N ASN A 211 -7.14 -12.35 24.22
CA ASN A 211 -8.01 -12.09 25.36
C ASN A 211 -8.65 -10.72 25.22
N ARG A 212 -9.94 -10.62 25.55
CA ARG A 212 -10.72 -9.38 25.45
C ARG A 212 -11.07 -8.83 26.82
N THR A 213 -10.82 -7.55 27.02
CA THR A 213 -11.18 -6.82 28.25
C THR A 213 -12.03 -5.60 27.92
N PRO A 214 -13.06 -5.25 28.71
CA PRO A 214 -13.88 -4.06 28.43
C PRO A 214 -13.06 -2.77 28.42
N LEU A 215 -13.32 -1.90 27.45
CA LEU A 215 -12.71 -0.57 27.40
C LEU A 215 -13.29 0.34 28.49
N PRO A 216 -12.49 1.26 29.07
CA PRO A 216 -13.00 2.27 30.01
C PRO A 216 -14.03 3.20 29.38
N ARG A 217 -13.94 3.41 28.07
CA ARG A 217 -14.87 4.19 27.25
C ARG A 217 -15.08 3.47 25.94
N THR A 218 -16.34 3.33 25.53
CA THR A 218 -16.69 2.76 24.23
C THR A 218 -16.51 3.80 23.14
N ASN A 219 -16.22 3.34 21.93
CA ASN A 219 -16.04 4.17 20.75
C ASN A 219 -16.94 3.68 19.62
N ILE A 220 -17.14 4.52 18.60
CA ILE A 220 -17.77 4.14 17.35
C ILE A 220 -16.77 4.35 16.24
N ASP A 221 -16.61 3.32 15.41
CA ASP A 221 -15.90 3.35 14.14
C ASP A 221 -16.90 2.94 13.05
N THR A 222 -16.95 3.69 11.96
CA THR A 222 -17.77 3.30 10.81
C THR A 222 -17.00 3.45 9.51
N GLY A 223 -17.33 2.58 8.56
CA GLY A 223 -16.76 2.60 7.22
C GLY A 223 -17.82 2.35 6.16
N MET A 224 -18.10 3.35 5.34
CA MET A 224 -18.91 3.27 4.13
C MET A 224 -18.00 3.40 2.91
N GLY A 225 -18.03 2.40 2.03
CA GLY A 225 -17.28 2.43 0.77
C GLY A 225 -17.92 3.41 -0.21
N LEU A 226 -17.22 4.48 -0.57
CA LEU A 226 -17.74 5.49 -1.48
C LEU A 226 -18.05 4.90 -2.86
N GLU A 227 -17.14 4.09 -3.41
CA GLU A 227 -17.28 3.49 -4.73
C GLU A 227 -18.48 2.54 -4.83
N ARG A 228 -18.69 1.70 -3.81
CA ARG A 228 -19.85 0.80 -3.74
C ARG A 228 -21.15 1.60 -3.62
N THR A 229 -21.17 2.60 -2.74
CA THR A 229 -22.33 3.49 -2.59
C THR A 229 -22.64 4.24 -3.89
N ALA A 230 -21.60 4.71 -4.60
CA ALA A 230 -21.74 5.39 -5.88
C ALA A 230 -22.32 4.46 -6.96
N ALA A 231 -21.90 3.19 -7.01
CA ALA A 231 -22.46 2.21 -7.93
C ALA A 231 -23.98 2.08 -7.73
N ILE A 232 -24.43 1.90 -6.49
CA ILE A 232 -25.86 1.79 -6.16
C ILE A 232 -26.61 3.08 -6.52
N MET A 233 -26.09 4.24 -6.10
CA MET A 233 -26.70 5.54 -6.36
C MET A 233 -26.77 5.94 -7.85
N GLN A 234 -26.02 5.24 -8.71
CA GLN A 234 -25.98 5.41 -10.16
C GLN A 234 -26.66 4.26 -10.90
N GLY A 235 -27.26 3.31 -10.19
CA GLY A 235 -27.93 2.14 -10.77
C GLY A 235 -26.98 1.21 -11.53
N LYS A 236 -25.74 1.07 -11.04
CA LYS A 236 -24.68 0.23 -11.60
C LYS A 236 -24.47 -1.01 -10.75
N SER A 237 -24.15 -2.12 -11.41
CA SER A 237 -23.81 -3.39 -10.74
C SER A 237 -22.30 -3.54 -10.50
N SER A 238 -21.49 -2.59 -10.98
CA SER A 238 -20.05 -2.59 -10.78
C SER A 238 -19.54 -1.20 -10.40
N VAL A 239 -18.59 -1.17 -9.46
CA VAL A 239 -17.91 0.07 -9.06
C VAL A 239 -17.22 0.74 -10.23
N TYR A 240 -16.77 -0.06 -11.20
CA TYR A 240 -16.06 0.39 -12.41
C TYR A 240 -16.95 1.14 -13.41
N GLU A 241 -18.27 1.07 -13.26
CA GLU A 241 -19.22 1.75 -14.15
C GLU A 241 -19.69 3.12 -13.60
N THR A 242 -19.05 3.58 -12.53
CA THR A 242 -19.35 4.86 -11.86
C THR A 242 -18.58 6.02 -12.48
N ASP A 243 -18.96 7.24 -12.11
CA ASP A 243 -18.24 8.47 -12.42
C ASP A 243 -16.76 8.47 -12.00
N LEU A 244 -16.38 7.66 -11.00
CA LEU A 244 -15.00 7.51 -10.54
C LEU A 244 -14.11 6.72 -11.49
N PHE A 245 -14.68 5.80 -12.28
CA PHE A 245 -13.90 4.86 -13.10
C PHE A 245 -14.16 4.96 -14.60
N MET A 246 -15.37 5.34 -15.01
CA MET A 246 -15.72 5.41 -16.42
C MET A 246 -14.77 6.29 -17.24
N PRO A 247 -14.30 7.45 -16.78
CA PRO A 247 -13.34 8.24 -17.55
C PRO A 247 -11.97 7.55 -17.74
N LEU A 248 -11.52 6.75 -16.77
CA LEU A 248 -10.30 5.94 -16.90
C LEU A 248 -10.53 4.81 -17.92
N ILE A 249 -11.66 4.13 -17.84
CA ILE A 249 -12.05 3.05 -18.76
C ILE A 249 -12.19 3.58 -20.19
N GLU A 250 -12.82 4.74 -20.37
CA GLU A 250 -12.94 5.42 -21.67
C GLU A 250 -11.56 5.77 -22.24
N ARG A 251 -10.63 6.25 -21.40
CA ARG A 251 -9.25 6.49 -21.83
C ARG A 251 -8.56 5.22 -22.31
N ILE A 252 -8.73 4.11 -21.58
CA ILE A 252 -8.21 2.79 -21.97
C ILE A 252 -8.83 2.35 -23.30
N SER A 253 -10.14 2.50 -23.48
CA SER A 253 -10.83 2.19 -24.73
C SER A 253 -10.29 2.99 -25.92
N VAL A 254 -10.02 4.29 -25.73
CA VAL A 254 -9.45 5.14 -26.79
C VAL A 254 -8.06 4.68 -27.18
N MET A 255 -7.22 4.32 -26.21
CA MET A 255 -5.84 3.90 -26.46
C MET A 255 -5.76 2.51 -27.08
N THR A 256 -6.65 1.59 -26.68
CA THR A 256 -6.57 0.17 -27.08
C THR A 256 -7.51 -0.19 -28.23
N GLY A 257 -8.52 0.63 -28.52
CA GLY A 257 -9.56 0.34 -29.50
C GLY A 257 -10.61 -0.68 -29.03
N HIS A 258 -10.42 -1.28 -27.85
CA HIS A 258 -11.37 -2.22 -27.25
C HIS A 258 -12.57 -1.49 -26.64
N ARG A 259 -13.75 -2.11 -26.74
CA ARG A 259 -14.92 -1.62 -26.01
C ARG A 259 -15.02 -2.30 -24.65
N TYR A 260 -15.44 -1.54 -23.65
CA TYR A 260 -15.66 -2.10 -22.32
C TYR A 260 -16.69 -3.23 -22.31
N ASP A 261 -17.66 -3.26 -23.22
CA ASP A 261 -18.67 -4.32 -23.29
C ASP A 261 -18.29 -5.52 -24.18
N GLU A 262 -17.06 -5.56 -24.70
CA GLU A 262 -16.65 -6.50 -25.74
C GLU A 262 -16.59 -7.97 -25.28
N SER A 263 -15.99 -8.22 -24.11
CA SER A 263 -15.95 -9.54 -23.46
C SER A 263 -15.60 -9.40 -21.98
N GLU A 264 -15.86 -10.44 -21.18
CA GLU A 264 -15.50 -10.38 -19.75
C GLU A 264 -13.98 -10.33 -19.53
N THR A 265 -13.19 -10.96 -20.40
CA THR A 265 -11.72 -10.88 -20.35
C THR A 265 -11.23 -9.44 -20.57
N ILE A 266 -11.79 -8.76 -21.58
CA ILE A 266 -11.47 -7.35 -21.86
C ILE A 266 -11.94 -6.46 -20.71
N LYS A 267 -13.17 -6.66 -20.19
CA LYS A 267 -13.67 -5.95 -19.00
C LYS A 267 -12.71 -6.07 -17.84
N ARG A 268 -12.36 -7.29 -17.46
CA ARG A 268 -11.46 -7.57 -16.34
C ARG A 268 -10.13 -6.84 -16.53
N ALA A 269 -9.52 -6.92 -17.71
CA ALA A 269 -8.26 -6.26 -18.01
C ALA A 269 -8.37 -4.73 -17.89
N MET A 270 -9.43 -4.13 -18.46
CA MET A 270 -9.67 -2.67 -18.37
C MET A 270 -9.90 -2.21 -16.93
N ARG A 271 -10.62 -3.00 -16.12
CA ARG A 271 -10.84 -2.73 -14.70
C ARG A 271 -9.53 -2.73 -13.93
N VAL A 272 -8.69 -3.75 -14.13
CA VAL A 272 -7.37 -3.85 -13.47
C VAL A 272 -6.49 -2.65 -13.80
N VAL A 273 -6.42 -2.26 -15.08
CA VAL A 273 -5.60 -1.11 -15.51
C VAL A 273 -6.15 0.21 -14.94
N ALA A 274 -7.48 0.41 -14.95
CA ALA A 274 -8.09 1.61 -14.41
C ALA A 274 -7.88 1.74 -12.90
N GLU A 275 -8.13 0.67 -12.14
CA GLU A 275 -7.96 0.64 -10.68
C GLU A 275 -6.52 0.90 -10.27
N HIS A 276 -5.60 0.12 -10.83
CA HIS A 276 -4.20 0.22 -10.45
C HIS A 276 -3.59 1.53 -10.92
N GLY A 277 -3.97 2.06 -12.08
CA GLY A 277 -3.52 3.38 -12.52
C GLY A 277 -3.88 4.49 -11.52
N ARG A 278 -5.09 4.44 -10.95
CA ARG A 278 -5.51 5.33 -9.86
C ARG A 278 -4.74 5.05 -8.58
N ALA A 279 -4.63 3.79 -8.16
CA ALA A 279 -3.97 3.38 -6.92
C ALA A 279 -2.48 3.75 -6.88
N ILE A 280 -1.76 3.53 -7.99
CA ILE A 280 -0.35 3.89 -8.17
C ILE A 280 -0.14 5.39 -8.01
N ALA A 281 -1.03 6.22 -8.60
CA ALA A 281 -0.93 7.67 -8.50
C ALA A 281 -1.00 8.15 -7.05
N PHE A 282 -1.94 7.61 -6.25
CA PHE A 282 -2.06 7.94 -4.84
C PHE A 282 -0.88 7.44 -3.99
N LEU A 283 -0.40 6.21 -4.23
CA LEU A 283 0.77 5.69 -3.50
C LEU A 283 2.01 6.57 -3.71
N ILE A 284 2.28 6.97 -4.95
CA ILE A 284 3.44 7.84 -5.27
C ILE A 284 3.23 9.25 -4.71
N ALA A 285 2.00 9.79 -4.78
CA ALA A 285 1.68 11.10 -4.20
C ALA A 285 1.89 11.13 -2.68
N ASP A 286 1.59 10.03 -1.99
CA ASP A 286 1.83 9.84 -0.55
C ASP A 286 3.28 9.40 -0.23
N GLY A 287 4.20 9.49 -1.20
CA GLY A 287 5.64 9.33 -0.99
C GLY A 287 6.16 7.89 -1.04
N VAL A 288 5.35 6.92 -1.50
CA VAL A 288 5.81 5.55 -1.70
C VAL A 288 6.71 5.47 -2.93
N ILE A 289 7.92 4.95 -2.76
CA ILE A 289 8.91 4.76 -3.82
C ILE A 289 9.03 3.26 -4.12
N PRO A 290 9.10 2.83 -5.39
CA PRO A 290 9.30 1.42 -5.76
C PRO A 290 10.54 0.80 -5.10
N SER A 291 10.37 -0.32 -4.40
CA SER A 291 11.46 -1.08 -3.76
C SER A 291 11.18 -2.60 -3.80
N ASN A 292 12.06 -3.41 -3.20
CA ASN A 292 11.91 -4.87 -3.11
C ASN A 292 11.15 -5.33 -1.86
N ASP A 293 10.77 -4.41 -0.98
CA ASP A 293 10.24 -4.70 0.35
C ASP A 293 9.15 -3.69 0.78
N GLY A 294 8.39 -4.05 1.82
CA GLY A 294 7.38 -3.19 2.43
C GLY A 294 6.42 -2.52 1.43
N ARG A 295 6.23 -1.21 1.59
CA ARG A 295 5.32 -0.39 0.77
C ARG A 295 5.78 -0.29 -0.69
N GLY A 296 7.09 -0.21 -0.91
CA GLY A 296 7.67 -0.11 -2.25
C GLY A 296 7.46 -1.39 -3.06
N TYR A 297 7.47 -2.56 -2.40
CA TYR A 297 7.08 -3.82 -3.03
C TYR A 297 5.61 -3.83 -3.44
N VAL A 298 4.72 -3.33 -2.59
CA VAL A 298 3.27 -3.23 -2.89
C VAL A 298 3.05 -2.36 -4.13
N LEU A 299 3.64 -1.17 -4.17
CA LEU A 299 3.57 -0.27 -5.34
C LEU A 299 4.06 -0.97 -6.61
N ARG A 300 5.21 -1.65 -6.54
CA ARG A 300 5.77 -2.39 -7.67
C ARG A 300 4.87 -3.53 -8.13
N ARG A 301 4.25 -4.28 -7.21
CA ARG A 301 3.33 -5.38 -7.53
C ARG A 301 2.12 -4.86 -8.30
N VAL A 302 1.51 -3.78 -7.82
CA VAL A 302 0.35 -3.11 -8.44
C VAL A 302 0.71 -2.60 -9.84
N LEU A 303 1.83 -1.87 -9.97
CA LEU A 303 2.32 -1.34 -11.25
C LEU A 303 2.57 -2.44 -12.27
N ARG A 304 3.30 -3.50 -11.88
CA ARG A 304 3.63 -4.59 -12.80
C ARG A 304 2.40 -5.38 -13.22
N ARG A 305 1.42 -5.58 -12.32
CA ARG A 305 0.14 -6.20 -12.65
C ARG A 305 -0.64 -5.34 -13.65
N ALA A 306 -0.72 -4.03 -13.43
CA ALA A 306 -1.37 -3.11 -14.37
C ALA A 306 -0.70 -3.12 -15.74
N ALA A 307 0.64 -3.09 -15.79
CA ALA A 307 1.41 -3.14 -17.04
C ALA A 307 1.19 -4.46 -17.80
N LEU A 308 1.12 -5.60 -17.10
CA LEU A 308 0.79 -6.89 -17.71
C LEU A 308 -0.59 -6.85 -18.42
N PHE A 309 -1.62 -6.36 -17.73
CA PHE A 309 -2.97 -6.27 -18.31
C PHE A 309 -3.06 -5.22 -19.42
N GLY A 310 -2.37 -4.10 -19.27
CA GLY A 310 -2.23 -3.08 -20.33
C GLY A 310 -1.64 -3.67 -21.60
N LYS A 311 -0.60 -4.47 -21.46
CA LYS A 311 0.05 -5.14 -22.58
C LYS A 311 -0.83 -6.21 -23.24
N LYS A 312 -1.59 -6.98 -22.46
CA LYS A 312 -2.58 -7.93 -22.99
C LYS A 312 -3.62 -7.22 -23.87
N LEU A 313 -4.17 -6.11 -23.39
CA LEU A 313 -5.07 -5.26 -24.17
C LEU A 313 -4.40 -4.71 -25.45
N GLY A 314 -3.11 -4.41 -25.41
CA GLY A 314 -2.36 -3.94 -26.58
C GLY A 314 -2.07 -5.02 -27.63
N PHE A 315 -1.84 -6.28 -27.23
CA PHE A 315 -1.57 -7.39 -28.16
C PHE A 315 -2.84 -7.86 -28.90
N ASP A 316 -3.97 -7.92 -28.20
CA ASP A 316 -5.24 -8.38 -28.78
C ASP A 316 -5.85 -7.37 -29.76
N ALA A 317 -5.46 -6.10 -29.67
CA ALA A 317 -6.00 -5.06 -30.54
C ALA A 317 -5.73 -5.31 -32.04
N GLY A 318 -4.68 -6.06 -32.42
CA GLY A 318 -4.39 -6.36 -33.83
C GLY A 318 -4.21 -5.13 -34.75
N VAL A 319 -4.22 -3.92 -34.19
CA VAL A 319 -4.23 -2.65 -34.89
C VAL A 319 -2.83 -2.04 -34.82
N GLN A 320 -2.09 -2.10 -35.92
CA GLN A 320 -0.71 -1.60 -36.06
C GLN A 320 -0.55 -0.06 -35.90
N ASN A 321 -1.61 0.67 -35.51
CA ASN A 321 -1.67 2.14 -35.53
C ASN A 321 -2.22 2.76 -34.23
N LEU A 322 -2.29 2.02 -33.11
CA LEU A 322 -2.70 2.55 -31.81
C LEU A 322 -1.49 2.78 -30.90
N GLU A 323 -1.57 3.81 -30.06
CA GLU A 323 -0.52 4.09 -29.07
C GLU A 323 -0.46 2.96 -28.03
N PRO A 324 0.73 2.53 -27.59
CA PRO A 324 0.84 1.58 -26.49
C PRO A 324 0.09 2.09 -25.27
N LEU A 325 -0.57 1.19 -24.53
CA LEU A 325 -1.17 1.58 -23.27
C LEU A 325 -0.06 1.95 -22.28
N HIS A 326 0.00 3.22 -21.91
CA HIS A 326 0.89 3.77 -20.90
C HIS A 326 0.14 4.04 -19.60
N LEU A 327 0.62 3.48 -18.49
CA LEU A 327 -0.01 3.68 -17.18
C LEU A 327 0.02 5.15 -16.73
N GLY A 328 1.03 5.92 -17.15
CA GLY A 328 1.12 7.36 -16.87
C GLY A 328 -0.08 8.17 -17.40
N GLU A 329 -0.69 7.74 -18.51
CA GLU A 329 -1.91 8.38 -19.06
C GLU A 329 -3.14 8.11 -18.18
N ILE A 330 -3.24 6.91 -17.62
CA ILE A 330 -4.34 6.53 -16.73
C ILE A 330 -4.22 7.29 -15.40
N ALA A 331 -3.01 7.35 -14.85
CA ALA A 331 -2.69 8.17 -13.67
C ALA A 331 -3.01 9.65 -13.91
N ARG A 332 -2.75 10.18 -15.11
CA ARG A 332 -3.10 11.57 -15.46
C ARG A 332 -4.60 11.83 -15.38
N VAL A 333 -5.43 10.94 -15.92
CA VAL A 333 -6.90 11.06 -15.83
C VAL A 333 -7.34 11.02 -14.37
N ALA A 334 -6.79 10.10 -13.56
CA ALA A 334 -7.08 10.04 -12.14
C ALA A 334 -6.71 11.35 -11.41
N ILE A 335 -5.54 11.92 -11.70
CA ILE A 335 -5.09 13.20 -11.13
C ILE A 335 -6.01 14.35 -11.56
N GLU A 336 -6.48 14.38 -12.80
CA GLU A 336 -7.40 15.41 -13.29
C GLU A 336 -8.76 15.35 -12.60
N GLN A 337 -9.27 14.13 -12.33
CA GLN A 337 -10.54 13.95 -11.65
C GLN A 337 -10.48 14.25 -10.14
N MET A 338 -9.38 13.87 -9.49
CA MET A 338 -9.29 13.84 -8.02
C MET A 338 -8.36 14.90 -7.43
N GLY A 339 -7.52 15.54 -8.23
CA GLY A 339 -6.47 16.46 -7.75
C GLY A 339 -6.98 17.76 -7.14
N TRP A 340 -8.23 18.15 -7.41
CA TRP A 340 -8.85 19.29 -6.72
C TRP A 340 -9.22 18.96 -5.26
N LEU A 341 -9.52 17.69 -4.97
CA LEU A 341 -9.86 17.19 -3.64
C LEU A 341 -8.61 16.75 -2.87
N TYR A 342 -7.63 16.18 -3.58
CA TYR A 342 -6.35 15.72 -3.06
C TYR A 342 -5.21 16.51 -3.73
N PRO A 343 -4.88 17.72 -3.25
CA PRO A 343 -3.94 18.63 -3.90
C PRO A 343 -2.53 18.06 -4.09
N GLU A 344 -2.14 17.07 -3.29
CA GLU A 344 -0.88 16.33 -3.42
C GLU A 344 -0.77 15.62 -4.78
N LEU A 345 -1.87 15.14 -5.37
CA LEU A 345 -1.89 14.56 -6.71
C LEU A 345 -1.55 15.61 -7.78
N ALA A 346 -2.17 16.79 -7.68
CA ALA A 346 -1.96 17.86 -8.63
C ALA A 346 -0.56 18.45 -8.52
N THR A 347 -0.06 18.62 -7.29
CA THR A 347 1.26 19.19 -7.01
C THR A 347 2.39 18.26 -7.45
N SER A 348 2.21 16.96 -7.29
CA SER A 348 3.22 15.94 -7.63
C SER A 348 3.01 15.30 -9.01
N ARG A 349 2.13 15.86 -9.86
CA ARG A 349 1.71 15.26 -11.15
C ARG A 349 2.88 14.80 -12.01
N ASP A 350 3.84 15.69 -12.27
CA ASP A 350 4.95 15.40 -13.17
C ASP A 350 5.90 14.33 -12.59
N TYR A 351 6.08 14.34 -11.26
CA TYR A 351 6.86 13.32 -10.55
C TYR A 351 6.18 11.95 -10.60
N ILE A 352 4.87 11.90 -10.34
CA ILE A 352 4.06 10.68 -10.39
C ILE A 352 4.18 10.05 -11.78
N ILE A 353 3.90 10.83 -12.84
CA ILE A 353 3.94 10.33 -14.23
C ILE A 353 5.35 9.84 -14.58
N SER A 354 6.39 10.64 -14.28
CA SER A 354 7.78 10.26 -14.60
C SER A 354 8.24 8.98 -13.90
N MET A 355 7.81 8.77 -12.65
CA MET A 355 8.12 7.54 -11.91
C MET A 355 7.41 6.32 -12.49
N ILE A 356 6.14 6.47 -12.86
CA ILE A 356 5.36 5.40 -13.50
C ILE A 356 6.01 5.00 -14.82
N ASP A 357 6.30 5.97 -15.69
CA ASP A 357 6.88 5.72 -17.01
C ASP A 357 8.25 5.02 -16.91
N LEU A 358 9.07 5.42 -15.94
CA LEU A 358 10.37 4.81 -15.68
C LEU A 358 10.24 3.34 -15.25
N GLU A 359 9.37 3.05 -14.28
CA GLU A 359 9.19 1.68 -13.78
C GLU A 359 8.47 0.77 -14.78
N GLU A 360 7.50 1.30 -15.52
CA GLU A 360 6.84 0.61 -16.62
C GLU A 360 7.85 0.22 -17.71
N SER A 361 8.69 1.17 -18.14
CA SER A 361 9.73 0.92 -19.15
C SER A 361 10.75 -0.13 -18.73
N LYS A 362 11.18 -0.12 -17.46
CA LYS A 362 12.07 -1.16 -16.90
C LYS A 362 11.38 -2.52 -16.91
N PHE A 363 10.12 -2.55 -16.48
CA PHE A 363 9.39 -3.80 -16.37
C PHE A 363 9.05 -4.40 -17.74
N ASP A 364 8.79 -3.59 -18.76
CA ASP A 364 8.48 -4.07 -20.10
C ASP A 364 9.59 -4.94 -20.71
N GLN A 365 10.84 -4.56 -20.44
CA GLN A 365 12.03 -5.33 -20.84
C GLN A 365 12.03 -6.70 -20.16
N THR A 366 11.80 -6.73 -18.84
CA THR A 366 11.68 -7.96 -18.06
C THR A 366 10.52 -8.84 -18.52
N LEU A 367 9.36 -8.23 -18.79
CA LEU A 367 8.13 -8.92 -19.14
C LEU A 367 8.27 -9.66 -20.48
N ASN A 368 8.85 -9.03 -21.51
CA ASN A 368 9.08 -9.68 -22.80
C ASN A 368 9.96 -10.92 -22.70
N THR A 369 11.05 -10.85 -21.95
CA THR A 369 11.94 -12.00 -21.74
C THR A 369 11.29 -13.09 -20.90
N GLY A 370 10.57 -12.71 -19.84
CA GLY A 370 9.94 -13.66 -18.93
C GLY A 370 8.73 -14.38 -19.53
N MET A 371 7.92 -13.72 -20.36
CA MET A 371 6.74 -14.33 -21.01
C MET A 371 7.13 -15.50 -21.90
N GLY A 372 8.11 -15.31 -22.79
CA GLY A 372 8.55 -16.40 -23.69
C GLY A 372 9.08 -17.61 -22.92
N LEU A 373 9.85 -17.38 -21.85
CA LEU A 373 10.37 -18.45 -21.01
C LEU A 373 9.25 -19.16 -20.23
N LEU A 374 8.27 -18.41 -19.72
CA LEU A 374 7.14 -18.99 -19.01
C LEU A 374 6.28 -19.85 -19.95
N ASP A 375 6.06 -19.44 -21.19
CA ASP A 375 5.34 -20.24 -22.18
C ASP A 375 6.04 -21.59 -22.44
N GLU A 376 7.36 -21.58 -22.58
CA GLU A 376 8.17 -22.81 -22.70
C GLU A 376 8.03 -23.72 -21.46
N ILE A 377 8.14 -23.14 -20.26
CA ILE A 377 7.99 -23.86 -18.99
C ILE A 377 6.60 -24.47 -18.86
N MET A 378 5.54 -23.73 -19.19
CA MET A 378 4.15 -24.21 -19.14
C MET A 378 3.89 -25.33 -20.16
N ALA A 379 4.43 -25.20 -21.38
CA ALA A 379 4.35 -26.26 -22.38
C ALA A 379 5.03 -27.55 -21.89
N GLN A 380 6.24 -27.44 -21.33
CA GLN A 380 6.96 -28.57 -20.78
C GLN A 380 6.25 -29.19 -19.57
N ALA A 381 5.65 -28.39 -18.70
CA ALA A 381 4.86 -28.88 -17.57
C ALA A 381 3.68 -29.73 -18.06
N ARG A 382 2.95 -29.26 -19.08
CA ARG A 382 1.83 -30.00 -19.69
C ARG A 382 2.27 -31.29 -20.37
N GLU A 383 3.38 -31.26 -21.13
CA GLU A 383 3.95 -32.46 -21.76
C GLU A 383 4.33 -33.53 -20.73
N ASN A 384 4.80 -33.11 -19.56
CA ASN A 384 5.12 -33.99 -18.45
C ASN A 384 3.90 -34.39 -17.58
N GLY A 385 2.69 -33.96 -17.95
CA GLY A 385 1.45 -34.27 -17.22
C GLY A 385 1.33 -33.56 -15.87
N LEU A 386 2.05 -32.46 -15.66
CA LEU A 386 1.97 -31.65 -14.45
C LEU A 386 0.79 -30.67 -14.53
N SER A 387 0.10 -30.48 -13.41
CA SER A 387 -0.95 -29.45 -13.25
C SER A 387 -0.41 -28.13 -12.68
N MET A 388 0.91 -28.01 -12.52
CA MET A 388 1.55 -26.85 -11.90
C MET A 388 2.95 -26.60 -12.46
N VAL A 389 3.37 -25.33 -12.42
CA VAL A 389 4.75 -24.91 -12.73
C VAL A 389 5.66 -25.25 -11.53
N PRO A 390 6.75 -26.01 -11.73
CA PRO A 390 7.66 -26.39 -10.65
C PRO A 390 8.31 -25.19 -9.95
N GLY A 391 8.49 -25.27 -8.63
CA GLY A 391 8.95 -24.15 -7.82
C GLY A 391 10.37 -23.68 -8.17
N GLU A 392 11.23 -24.59 -8.63
CA GLU A 392 12.57 -24.27 -9.17
C GLU A 392 12.49 -23.38 -10.42
N GLN A 393 11.52 -23.63 -11.30
CA GLN A 393 11.33 -22.81 -12.51
C GLN A 393 10.73 -21.45 -12.16
N VAL A 394 9.80 -21.39 -11.21
CA VAL A 394 9.28 -20.11 -10.67
C VAL A 394 10.40 -19.31 -10.01
N PHE A 395 11.25 -19.98 -9.23
CA PHE A 395 12.40 -19.35 -8.59
C PHE A 395 13.39 -18.83 -9.63
N ARG A 396 13.68 -19.60 -10.68
CA ARG A 396 14.55 -19.17 -11.78
C ARG A 396 13.98 -17.94 -12.51
N LEU A 397 12.68 -17.92 -12.79
CA LEU A 397 11.99 -16.76 -13.38
C LEU A 397 12.17 -15.51 -12.50
N TYR A 398 11.98 -15.68 -11.20
CA TYR A 398 12.08 -14.61 -10.21
C TYR A 398 13.52 -14.10 -10.01
N ASP A 399 14.46 -14.97 -9.66
CA ASP A 399 15.83 -14.63 -9.25
C ASP A 399 16.69 -14.23 -10.45
N THR A 400 16.65 -14.99 -11.54
CA THR A 400 17.53 -14.77 -12.70
C THR A 400 16.98 -13.71 -13.65
N TYR A 401 15.67 -13.72 -13.89
CA TYR A 401 15.05 -12.89 -14.92
C TYR A 401 14.23 -11.73 -14.34
N GLY A 402 14.10 -11.63 -13.02
CA GLY A 402 13.34 -10.57 -12.34
C GLY A 402 11.83 -10.67 -12.55
N PHE A 403 11.33 -11.82 -13.04
CA PHE A 403 9.95 -12.04 -13.40
C PHE A 403 9.13 -12.44 -12.16
N PRO A 404 8.18 -11.59 -11.69
CA PRO A 404 7.54 -11.80 -10.40
C PRO A 404 6.78 -13.12 -10.29
N LYS A 405 6.81 -13.73 -9.10
CA LYS A 405 6.06 -14.97 -8.82
C LYS A 405 4.55 -14.76 -8.95
N GLU A 406 4.06 -13.57 -8.62
CA GLU A 406 2.65 -13.20 -8.71
C GLU A 406 2.19 -13.14 -10.17
N ILE A 407 3.02 -12.59 -11.05
CA ILE A 407 2.73 -12.56 -12.50
C ILE A 407 2.82 -13.96 -13.10
N THR A 408 3.78 -14.76 -12.64
CA THR A 408 3.85 -16.18 -12.99
C THR A 408 2.56 -16.91 -12.59
N ALA A 409 2.06 -16.67 -11.38
CA ALA A 409 0.81 -17.26 -10.90
C ALA A 409 -0.41 -16.82 -11.74
N GLU A 410 -0.53 -15.52 -12.05
CA GLU A 410 -1.63 -14.97 -12.84
C GLU A 410 -1.67 -15.60 -14.25
N ILE A 411 -0.53 -15.67 -14.94
CA ILE A 411 -0.45 -16.25 -16.30
C ILE A 411 -0.66 -17.76 -16.28
N ALA A 412 -0.11 -18.47 -15.28
CA ALA A 412 -0.28 -19.91 -15.13
C ALA A 412 -1.76 -20.25 -14.91
N ALA A 413 -2.46 -19.50 -14.05
CA ALA A 413 -3.87 -19.74 -13.72
C ALA A 413 -4.78 -19.58 -14.96
N GLU A 414 -4.57 -18.55 -15.78
CA GLU A 414 -5.27 -18.37 -17.06
C GLU A 414 -5.05 -19.55 -18.03
N ASN A 415 -3.93 -20.25 -17.87
CA ASN A 415 -3.52 -21.40 -18.66
C ASN A 415 -3.89 -22.75 -18.02
N GLY A 416 -4.69 -22.74 -16.94
CA GLY A 416 -5.13 -23.95 -16.24
C GLY A 416 -4.03 -24.64 -15.42
N LEU A 417 -2.97 -23.93 -15.07
CA LEU A 417 -1.87 -24.39 -14.23
C LEU A 417 -1.81 -23.59 -12.93
N SER A 418 -1.37 -24.21 -11.83
CA SER A 418 -0.97 -23.49 -10.62
C SER A 418 0.55 -23.31 -10.56
N ILE A 419 1.07 -22.67 -9.51
CA ILE A 419 2.51 -22.61 -9.24
C ILE A 419 2.84 -23.35 -7.95
N ASP A 420 4.01 -23.98 -7.88
CA ASP A 420 4.52 -24.62 -6.66
C ASP A 420 5.16 -23.58 -5.74
N LEU A 421 4.33 -22.92 -4.94
CA LEU A 421 4.77 -21.92 -3.96
C LEU A 421 5.68 -22.53 -2.89
N GLU A 422 5.38 -23.74 -2.41
CA GLU A 422 6.24 -24.39 -1.42
C GLU A 422 7.63 -24.69 -2.00
N GLY A 423 7.70 -25.14 -3.24
CA GLY A 423 8.97 -25.33 -3.95
C GLY A 423 9.72 -24.06 -4.20
N PHE A 424 9.02 -22.97 -4.55
CA PHE A 424 9.61 -21.65 -4.67
C PHE A 424 10.24 -21.19 -3.34
N GLU A 425 9.51 -21.29 -2.22
CA GLU A 425 10.01 -20.89 -0.91
C GLU A 425 11.19 -21.76 -0.44
N ARG A 426 11.18 -23.07 -0.78
CA ARG A 426 12.36 -23.94 -0.56
C ARG A 426 13.59 -23.44 -1.31
N GLU A 427 13.45 -23.00 -2.56
CA GLU A 427 14.58 -22.46 -3.33
C GLU A 427 15.02 -21.08 -2.83
N MET A 428 14.08 -20.21 -2.41
CA MET A 428 14.40 -18.95 -1.74
C MET A 428 15.22 -19.17 -0.47
N GLU A 429 14.84 -20.14 0.37
CA GLU A 429 15.61 -20.44 1.59
C GLU A 429 16.98 -21.02 1.26
N ARG A 430 17.08 -21.91 0.26
CA ARG A 430 18.38 -22.38 -0.24
C ARG A 430 19.26 -21.25 -0.75
N GLN A 431 18.69 -20.25 -1.43
CA GLN A 431 19.42 -19.08 -1.90
C GLN A 431 19.89 -18.20 -0.73
N ARG A 432 19.07 -17.99 0.29
CA ARG A 432 19.46 -17.30 1.54
C ARG A 432 20.57 -18.04 2.28
N GLU A 433 20.48 -19.36 2.40
CA GLU A 433 21.52 -20.20 2.99
C GLU A 433 22.83 -20.10 2.20
N ARG A 434 22.77 -20.16 0.86
CA ARG A 434 23.94 -19.97 -0.01
C ARG A 434 24.54 -18.58 0.14
N ALA A 435 23.73 -17.52 0.23
CA ALA A 435 24.21 -16.16 0.44
C ALA A 435 24.92 -16.03 1.80
N ARG A 436 24.33 -16.57 2.87
CA ARG A 436 24.95 -16.62 4.21
C ARG A 436 26.24 -17.45 4.24
N ALA A 437 26.28 -18.57 3.51
CA ALA A 437 27.46 -19.43 3.42
C ALA A 437 28.58 -18.81 2.57
N ALA A 438 28.25 -18.11 1.48
CA ALA A 438 29.21 -17.36 0.66
C ALA A 438 29.83 -16.21 1.47
N GLN A 439 29.05 -15.57 2.33
CA GLN A 439 29.54 -14.57 3.29
C GLN A 439 30.51 -15.16 4.33
N LYS A 440 30.40 -16.46 4.65
CA LYS A 440 31.33 -17.19 5.53
C LYS A 440 32.59 -17.72 4.84
N PHE A 441 32.62 -17.83 3.52
CA PHE A 441 33.74 -18.41 2.76
C PHE A 441 34.65 -17.38 2.08
N GLY A 442 34.25 -16.10 2.04
CA GLY A 442 35.05 -15.00 1.51
C GLY A 442 35.89 -14.30 2.58
N GLY A 443 36.97 -14.94 3.06
CA GLY A 443 38.01 -14.27 3.86
C GLY A 443 38.27 -14.89 5.22
N ASP A 444 39.32 -15.71 5.30
CA ASP A 444 39.90 -16.21 6.54
C ASP A 444 40.67 -15.07 7.23
N VAL A 445 40.02 -14.37 8.17
CA VAL A 445 40.67 -13.78 9.34
C VAL A 445 39.80 -14.12 10.56
N SER A 446 40.18 -15.22 11.21
CA SER A 446 39.90 -15.60 12.61
C SER A 446 38.52 -15.29 13.20
N GLN A 447 37.80 -16.37 13.49
CA GLN A 447 36.67 -16.42 14.42
C GLN A 447 36.95 -15.67 15.73
N SER A 448 36.07 -14.72 16.04
CA SER A 448 35.45 -14.63 17.36
C SER A 448 33.99 -14.21 17.18
N GLU A 449 33.07 -15.17 17.26
CA GLU A 449 31.71 -14.90 17.71
C GLU A 449 31.81 -14.44 19.17
N GLU A 450 31.97 -13.13 19.38
CA GLU A 450 31.55 -12.38 20.57
C GLU A 450 31.86 -10.90 20.36
N SER A 451 30.90 -10.05 20.66
CA SER A 451 30.90 -8.58 20.54
C SER A 451 30.97 -8.03 19.10
N ALA A 452 29.80 -7.74 18.53
CA ALA A 452 29.72 -6.52 17.73
C ALA A 452 30.17 -5.39 18.65
N VAL A 453 31.40 -4.91 18.46
CA VAL A 453 31.83 -3.65 19.04
C VAL A 453 30.91 -2.62 18.40
N VAL A 454 29.86 -2.25 19.12
CA VAL A 454 29.14 -1.00 18.89
C VAL A 454 30.19 0.08 19.12
N VAL A 455 30.88 0.47 18.06
CA VAL A 455 31.73 1.66 18.10
C VAL A 455 30.74 2.80 18.33
N PRO A 456 30.81 3.51 19.46
CA PRO A 456 29.88 4.60 19.72
C PRO A 456 30.17 5.72 18.72
N TYR A 457 29.33 5.80 17.69
CA TYR A 457 29.35 6.94 16.79
C TYR A 457 28.63 8.11 17.49
N PRO A 458 29.23 9.31 17.54
CA PRO A 458 28.46 10.49 17.88
C PRO A 458 27.41 10.73 16.79
N PRO A 459 26.21 11.25 17.12
CA PRO A 459 25.21 11.58 16.12
C PRO A 459 25.80 12.56 15.11
N VAL A 460 25.68 12.21 13.83
CA VAL A 460 26.18 13.00 12.71
C VAL A 460 25.13 14.03 12.32
N HIS A 461 25.48 15.31 12.37
CA HIS A 461 24.59 16.37 11.94
C HIS A 461 24.74 16.63 10.43
N PHE A 462 23.70 16.32 9.66
CA PHE A 462 23.67 16.62 8.24
C PHE A 462 23.39 18.12 8.01
N VAL A 463 24.28 18.79 7.27
CA VAL A 463 24.21 20.23 6.96
C VAL A 463 24.09 20.52 5.46
N GLY A 464 23.95 19.47 4.65
CA GLY A 464 23.95 19.53 3.18
C GLY A 464 22.69 20.14 2.56
N TYR A 465 21.66 20.45 3.34
CA TYR A 465 20.45 21.13 2.83
C TYR A 465 20.76 22.54 2.30
N ASP A 466 21.70 23.24 2.93
CA ASP A 466 22.01 24.65 2.61
C ASP A 466 23.43 24.86 2.07
N LYS A 467 24.30 23.85 2.16
CA LYS A 467 25.75 23.98 1.91
C LYS A 467 26.33 22.76 1.20
N LEU A 468 27.17 22.99 0.20
CA LEU A 468 27.95 21.95 -0.48
C LEU A 468 29.39 21.83 0.05
N SER A 469 29.76 22.70 0.99
CA SER A 469 31.05 22.68 1.68
C SER A 469 30.87 23.09 3.13
N HIS A 470 31.53 22.39 4.06
CA HIS A 470 31.46 22.69 5.49
C HIS A 470 32.73 22.23 6.22
N GLU A 471 33.20 23.04 7.16
CA GLU A 471 34.33 22.69 8.03
C GLU A 471 33.83 21.81 9.18
N SER A 472 34.49 20.66 9.39
CA SER A 472 34.08 19.64 10.34
C SER A 472 35.29 18.98 11.00
N LYS A 473 35.06 17.95 11.80
CA LYS A 473 36.12 17.11 12.39
C LYS A 473 35.87 15.65 12.11
N ILE A 474 36.96 14.90 11.93
CA ILE A 474 36.92 13.44 11.81
C ILE A 474 36.55 12.84 13.17
N ALA A 475 35.40 12.15 13.24
CA ALA A 475 34.92 11.49 14.44
C ALA A 475 35.44 10.05 14.55
N VAL A 476 35.39 9.30 13.45
CA VAL A 476 35.82 7.89 13.39
C VAL A 476 36.49 7.60 12.04
N LEU A 477 37.55 6.80 12.07
CA LEU A 477 38.18 6.20 10.89
C LEU A 477 38.16 4.67 11.03
N LEU A 478 37.73 3.98 9.99
CA LEU A 478 37.87 2.54 9.85
C LEU A 478 38.74 2.20 8.65
N ALA A 479 39.61 1.21 8.78
CA ALA A 479 40.36 0.62 7.66
C ALA A 479 40.17 -0.91 7.69
N GLY A 480 39.59 -1.48 6.63
CA GLY A 480 39.26 -2.92 6.59
C GLY A 480 38.31 -3.36 7.70
N GLY A 481 37.37 -2.50 8.10
CA GLY A 481 36.38 -2.77 9.16
C GLY A 481 36.91 -2.63 10.60
N GLN A 482 38.17 -2.24 10.80
CA GLN A 482 38.74 -1.99 12.12
C GLN A 482 38.97 -0.50 12.36
N GLN A 483 38.66 -0.02 13.57
CA GLN A 483 38.92 1.37 13.95
C GLN A 483 40.41 1.64 14.04
N VAL A 484 40.85 2.74 13.41
CA VAL A 484 42.24 3.19 13.38
C VAL A 484 42.33 4.66 13.78
N ASP A 485 43.43 5.04 14.42
CA ASP A 485 43.64 6.46 14.79
C ASP A 485 44.12 7.30 13.60
N THR A 486 44.79 6.69 12.63
CA THR A 486 45.40 7.35 11.48
C THR A 486 45.34 6.48 10.22
N ALA A 487 45.11 7.11 9.06
CA ALA A 487 45.17 6.47 7.75
C ALA A 487 46.07 7.26 6.79
N SER A 488 46.91 6.54 6.03
CA SER A 488 47.92 7.10 5.13
C SER A 488 47.60 6.88 3.66
N ARG A 489 48.26 7.65 2.80
CA ARG A 489 48.12 7.60 1.34
C ARG A 489 48.01 6.18 0.78
N GLY A 490 46.98 5.98 -0.03
CA GLY A 490 46.70 4.75 -0.76
C GLY A 490 45.72 3.82 -0.05
N GLN A 491 45.45 4.00 1.25
CA GLN A 491 44.50 3.19 2.01
C GLN A 491 43.04 3.57 1.70
N GLU A 492 42.20 2.54 1.53
CA GLU A 492 40.75 2.66 1.52
C GLU A 492 40.24 2.69 2.97
N ILE A 493 39.35 3.63 3.24
CA ILE A 493 38.86 3.92 4.58
C ILE A 493 37.37 4.26 4.58
N GLU A 494 36.76 4.07 5.73
CA GLU A 494 35.45 4.63 6.06
C GLU A 494 35.69 5.77 7.04
N VAL A 495 35.15 6.95 6.74
CA VAL A 495 35.29 8.14 7.58
C VAL A 495 33.92 8.64 8.02
N THR A 496 33.77 8.91 9.31
CA THR A 496 32.59 9.57 9.88
C THR A 496 33.00 10.95 10.37
N LEU A 497 32.20 11.98 10.05
CA LEU A 497 32.40 13.36 10.47
C LEU A 497 31.37 13.73 11.54
N TYR A 498 31.67 14.71 12.40
CA TYR A 498 30.66 15.24 13.34
C TYR A 498 29.51 15.97 12.64
N GLU A 499 29.85 16.73 11.59
CA GLU A 499 28.90 17.40 10.71
C GLU A 499 29.28 17.09 9.25
N THR A 500 28.30 16.85 8.38
CA THR A 500 28.58 16.51 6.98
C THR A 500 27.64 17.20 5.98
N PRO A 501 28.17 17.80 4.90
CA PRO A 501 27.36 18.26 3.77
C PRO A 501 27.01 17.13 2.78
N PHE A 502 27.63 15.94 2.91
CA PHE A 502 27.41 14.82 2.00
C PHE A 502 26.08 14.12 2.32
N TYR A 503 25.19 14.06 1.33
CA TYR A 503 23.99 13.27 1.41
C TYR A 503 24.35 11.79 1.38
N GLY A 504 24.05 11.07 2.45
CA GLY A 504 24.22 9.62 2.51
C GLY A 504 23.16 8.91 1.68
N GLU A 505 23.57 7.91 0.89
CA GLU A 505 22.71 7.08 0.07
C GLU A 505 21.53 6.57 0.91
N MET A 506 20.33 6.99 0.52
CA MET A 506 19.08 6.65 1.19
C MET A 506 17.93 6.82 0.20
N GLY A 507 16.99 5.86 0.18
CA GLY A 507 15.76 5.97 -0.62
C GLY A 507 16.01 5.99 -2.14
N GLY A 508 17.09 5.37 -2.62
CA GLY A 508 17.43 5.30 -4.05
C GLY A 508 18.15 6.54 -4.61
N GLN A 509 18.39 7.57 -3.81
CA GLN A 509 19.29 8.67 -4.16
C GLN A 509 20.74 8.22 -3.93
N VAL A 510 21.55 8.25 -4.99
CA VAL A 510 22.98 7.95 -4.94
C VAL A 510 23.65 8.90 -3.94
N GLY A 511 24.48 8.33 -3.06
CA GLY A 511 25.25 9.09 -2.09
C GLY A 511 26.19 10.08 -2.76
N ASP A 512 26.41 11.22 -2.11
CA ASP A 512 27.28 12.25 -2.66
C ASP A 512 28.75 11.80 -2.75
N THR A 513 29.43 12.25 -3.80
CA THR A 513 30.88 12.13 -3.97
C THR A 513 31.57 13.46 -3.73
N GLY A 514 32.89 13.45 -3.49
CA GLY A 514 33.64 14.68 -3.28
C GLY A 514 34.95 14.45 -2.55
N GLU A 515 35.36 15.43 -1.76
CA GLU A 515 36.63 15.38 -1.02
C GLU A 515 36.49 15.85 0.43
N VAL A 516 37.26 15.22 1.31
CA VAL A 516 37.48 15.65 2.68
C VAL A 516 38.96 15.99 2.83
N LYS A 517 39.28 17.27 3.05
CA LYS A 517 40.64 17.77 3.05
C LYS A 517 41.04 18.31 4.43
N GLY A 518 42.06 17.69 5.02
CA GLY A 518 42.68 18.15 6.26
C GLY A 518 44.01 18.88 6.03
N PRO A 519 44.67 19.32 7.12
CA PRO A 519 45.95 20.02 7.05
C PRO A 519 47.11 19.15 6.56
N GLN A 520 47.04 17.83 6.75
CA GLN A 520 48.12 16.88 6.45
C GLN A 520 47.74 15.79 5.47
N GLY A 521 46.49 15.76 4.99
CA GLY A 521 46.02 14.72 4.09
C GLY A 521 44.69 15.05 3.42
N LYS A 522 44.39 14.29 2.37
CA LYS A 522 43.18 14.43 1.56
C LYS A 522 42.57 13.06 1.32
N VAL A 523 41.26 12.94 1.54
CA VAL A 523 40.46 11.77 1.24
C VAL A 523 39.53 12.09 0.08
N VAL A 524 39.53 11.26 -0.95
CA VAL A 524 38.52 11.30 -2.02
C VAL A 524 37.37 10.39 -1.61
N ILE A 525 36.18 10.95 -1.49
CA ILE A 525 34.95 10.25 -1.13
C ILE A 525 34.31 9.70 -2.41
N THR A 526 34.17 8.39 -2.47
CA THR A 526 33.58 7.68 -3.61
C THR A 526 32.10 7.36 -3.41
N SER A 527 31.63 7.34 -2.17
CA SER A 527 30.20 7.26 -1.82
C SER A 527 29.99 7.64 -0.36
N ALA A 528 28.87 8.29 -0.05
CA ALA A 528 28.37 8.45 1.31
C ALA A 528 27.17 7.51 1.52
N ILE A 529 27.10 6.79 2.64
CA ILE A 529 26.04 5.81 2.94
C ILE A 529 25.38 6.19 4.27
N ARG A 530 24.04 6.21 4.30
CA ARG A 530 23.29 6.39 5.54
C ARG A 530 23.01 5.03 6.19
N GLN A 531 23.66 4.74 7.31
CA GLN A 531 23.50 3.46 8.03
C GLN A 531 22.40 3.50 9.10
N ALA A 532 22.12 4.68 9.65
CA ALA A 532 21.04 4.94 10.59
C ALA A 532 20.54 6.39 10.43
N ASP A 533 19.46 6.78 11.11
CA ASP A 533 18.89 8.12 11.01
C ASP A 533 19.89 9.24 11.37
N ASP A 534 20.87 8.95 12.23
CA ASP A 534 21.90 9.86 12.72
C ASP A 534 23.33 9.43 12.33
N LEU A 535 23.50 8.52 11.37
CA LEU A 535 24.82 8.02 10.98
C LEU A 535 25.01 8.03 9.46
N VAL A 536 25.93 8.89 9.00
CA VAL A 536 26.43 8.92 7.62
C VAL A 536 27.90 8.52 7.61
N VAL A 537 28.20 7.46 6.86
CA VAL A 537 29.54 6.91 6.68
C VAL A 537 30.02 7.25 5.28
N HIS A 538 31.21 7.84 5.15
CA HIS A 538 31.79 8.21 3.87
C HIS A 538 32.85 7.18 3.50
N LEU A 539 32.61 6.47 2.40
CA LEU A 539 33.58 5.54 1.81
C LEU A 539 34.54 6.34 0.94
N GLY A 540 35.84 6.15 1.15
CA GLY A 540 36.84 6.89 0.39
C GLY A 540 38.24 6.30 0.45
N ARG A 541 39.15 6.99 -0.23
CA ARG A 541 40.56 6.61 -0.28
C ARG A 541 41.43 7.81 0.05
N VAL A 542 42.45 7.60 0.89
CA VAL A 542 43.44 8.65 1.19
C VAL A 542 44.29 8.88 -0.07
N GLU A 543 44.09 10.00 -0.74
CA GLU A 543 44.77 10.37 -1.98
C GLU A 543 46.16 10.96 -1.69
N GLU A 544 46.24 11.79 -0.65
CA GLU A 544 47.45 12.50 -0.25
C GLU A 544 47.66 12.45 1.27
N GLY A 545 48.92 12.33 1.70
CA GLY A 545 49.32 12.50 3.10
C GLY A 545 48.72 11.49 4.08
N THR A 546 48.36 11.98 5.28
CA THR A 546 47.80 11.19 6.38
C THR A 546 46.64 11.96 7.02
N VAL A 547 45.58 11.25 7.40
CA VAL A 547 44.42 11.79 8.13
C VAL A 547 44.26 11.05 9.45
N SER A 548 43.86 11.76 10.51
CA SER A 548 43.74 11.24 11.87
C SER A 548 42.39 11.57 12.49
N VAL A 549 41.93 10.73 13.41
CA VAL A 549 40.75 11.03 14.23
C VAL A 549 40.98 12.35 14.99
N GLY A 550 40.00 13.25 14.94
CA GLY A 550 40.05 14.58 15.56
C GLY A 550 40.60 15.70 14.66
N ASP A 551 41.14 15.37 13.48
CA ASP A 551 41.60 16.39 12.53
C ASP A 551 40.44 17.30 12.09
N SER A 552 40.72 18.61 12.01
CA SER A 552 39.79 19.57 11.41
C SER A 552 39.92 19.53 9.90
N VAL A 553 38.81 19.34 9.21
CA VAL A 553 38.75 19.05 7.77
C VAL A 553 37.71 19.91 7.07
N ASP A 554 37.99 20.28 5.83
CA ASP A 554 37.02 20.88 4.92
C ASP A 554 36.37 19.77 4.08
N ALA A 555 35.07 19.57 4.26
CA ALA A 555 34.27 18.56 3.58
C ALA A 555 33.53 19.22 2.41
N LYS A 556 33.75 18.75 1.18
CA LYS A 556 33.21 19.38 -0.02
C LYS A 556 32.62 18.34 -0.99
N VAL A 557 31.35 18.54 -1.33
CA VAL A 557 30.59 17.74 -2.30
C VAL A 557 30.90 18.20 -3.72
N ASP A 558 31.03 17.26 -4.66
CA ASP A 558 31.19 17.57 -6.08
C ASP A 558 29.88 18.11 -6.68
N PHE A 559 29.94 19.28 -7.29
CA PHE A 559 28.75 19.97 -7.85
C PHE A 559 28.31 19.43 -9.21
N GLN A 560 29.08 18.55 -9.85
CA GLN A 560 28.74 18.02 -11.18
C GLN A 560 27.92 16.74 -11.04
N ARG A 561 26.59 16.88 -11.21
CA ARG A 561 25.70 15.78 -11.61
C ARG A 561 25.69 15.61 -13.11
#